data_AF-A0A3N5NPQ0-F1
#
_entry.id   AF-A0A3N5NPQ0-F1
#
_cell.length_a   1.000
_cell.length_b   1.000
_cell.length_c   1.000
_cell.angle_alpha   90.00
_cell.angle_beta   90.00
_cell.angle_gamma   90.00
#
_symmetry.space_group_name_H-M   'P 1'
#
loop_
_entity.id
_entity.type
_entity.pdbx_description
1 polymer ?
#
loop_
_entity_poly.entity_id
_entity_poly.type
_entity_poly.pdbx_seq_one_letter_code
_entity_poly.pdbx_strand_id
1 'polypeptide(L)'
;MQKEACYIHVYTGDGKGKTTAALGLTLRSVGAGWRVLFTQFLKHGEFSEIKGLKKLGDQITIRQYGSGRFIKGKPSKKEAEMARAGLSEIMQVM
;
A
#
# COMPACT_ATOMS: atom_id res chain seq x y z
N MET A 1 -10.06 23.37 19.72
CA MET A 1 -9.88 22.10 18.99
C MET A 1 -8.47 22.06 18.44
N GLN A 2 -7.66 21.05 18.77
CA GLN A 2 -6.36 20.86 18.12
C GLN A 2 -6.59 20.52 16.64
N LYS A 3 -5.86 21.16 15.73
CA LYS A 3 -5.83 20.75 14.33
C LYS A 3 -5.28 19.33 14.27
N GLU A 4 -6.04 18.40 13.68
CA GLU A 4 -5.52 17.09 13.35
C GLU A 4 -4.39 17.24 12.34
N ALA A 5 -3.18 16.86 12.73
CA ALA A 5 -2.01 16.94 11.87
C ALA A 5 -1.90 15.66 11.02
N CYS A 6 -1.82 15.83 9.70
CA CYS A 6 -1.52 14.75 8.77
C CYS A 6 0.00 14.61 8.63
N TYR A 7 0.54 13.43 8.93
CA TYR A 7 1.97 13.13 8.80
C TYR A 7 2.23 12.14 7.67
N ILE A 8 3.37 12.29 7.01
CA ILE A 8 3.84 11.39 5.95
C ILE A 8 5.00 10.56 6.48
N HIS A 9 4.85 9.23 6.45
CA HIS A 9 5.90 8.31 6.83
C HIS A 9 6.60 7.76 5.58
N VAL A 10 7.93 7.88 5.52
CA VAL A 10 8.75 7.34 4.43
C VAL A 10 9.68 6.26 4.98
N TYR A 11 9.38 5.00 4.67
CA TYR A 11 10.24 3.86 4.99
C TYR A 11 11.12 3.51 3.79
N THR A 12 12.38 3.94 3.80
CA THR A 12 13.36 3.76 2.70
C THR A 12 14.64 3.03 3.15
N GLY A 13 15.58 2.81 2.23
CA GLY A 13 16.83 2.08 2.44
C GLY A 13 16.79 0.61 2.04
N ASP A 14 17.93 -0.07 2.07
CA ASP A 14 18.07 -1.46 1.56
C ASP A 14 17.69 -2.54 2.58
N GLY A 15 17.55 -2.15 3.85
CA GLY A 15 17.15 -3.06 4.93
C GLY A 15 15.79 -3.71 4.71
N LYS A 16 15.63 -4.94 5.22
CA LYS A 16 14.32 -5.60 5.33
C LYS A 16 13.46 -4.86 6.35
N GLY A 17 12.14 -4.83 6.12
CA GLY A 17 11.17 -4.30 7.09
C GLY A 17 10.30 -3.15 6.61
N LYS A 18 10.59 -2.51 5.46
CA LYS A 18 9.80 -1.39 4.92
C LYS A 18 8.31 -1.74 4.77
N THR A 19 8.02 -2.84 4.10
CA THR A 19 6.64 -3.33 3.92
C THR A 19 6.02 -3.76 5.24
N THR A 20 6.80 -4.38 6.13
CA THR A 20 6.33 -4.81 7.46
C THR A 20 5.93 -3.62 8.33
N ALA A 21 6.68 -2.52 8.28
CA ALA A 21 6.36 -1.29 9.00
C ALA A 21 5.03 -0.68 8.49
N ALA A 22 4.83 -0.63 7.17
CA ALA A 22 3.57 -0.16 6.58
C ALA A 22 2.37 -1.06 6.96
N LEU A 23 2.56 -2.38 7.00
CA LEU A 23 1.54 -3.33 7.45
C LEU A 23 1.22 -3.17 8.94
N GLY A 24 2.22 -2.95 9.79
CA GLY A 24 2.03 -2.69 11.22
C GLY A 24 1.25 -1.40 11.46
N LEU A 25 1.54 -0.35 10.69
CA LEU A 25 0.77 0.90 10.73
C LEU A 25 -0.67 0.68 10.30
N THR A 26 -0.89 -0.05 9.21
CA THR A 26 -2.22 -0.41 8.70
C THR A 26 -3.04 -1.14 9.76
N LEU A 27 -2.46 -2.17 10.39
CA LEU A 27 -3.13 -2.93 11.44
C LEU A 27 -3.47 -2.04 12.66
N ARG A 28 -2.54 -1.16 13.06
CA ARG A 28 -2.76 -0.21 14.16
C ARG A 28 -3.91 0.75 13.85
N SER A 29 -3.95 1.30 12.64
CA SER A 29 -5.01 2.22 12.20
C SER A 29 -6.38 1.54 12.21
N VAL A 30 -6.48 0.33 11.63
CA VAL A 30 -7.73 -0.45 11.67
C VAL A 30 -8.14 -0.77 13.11
N GLY A 31 -7.20 -1.17 13.97
CA GLY A 31 -7.47 -1.43 15.38
C GLY A 31 -7.96 -0.19 16.15
N ALA A 32 -7.63 1.01 15.68
CA ALA A 32 -8.13 2.28 16.21
C ALA A 32 -9.48 2.71 15.59
N GLY A 33 -10.09 1.88 14.73
CA GLY A 33 -11.37 2.17 14.07
C GLY A 33 -11.27 3.00 12.77
N TRP A 34 -10.06 3.14 12.21
CA TRP A 34 -9.85 3.92 10.99
C TRP A 34 -10.09 3.04 9.76
N ARG A 35 -10.65 3.65 8.72
CA ARG A 35 -10.70 3.04 7.38
C ARG A 35 -9.35 3.24 6.69
N VAL A 36 -8.80 2.17 6.12
CA VAL A 36 -7.48 2.19 5.49
C VAL A 36 -7.56 1.75 4.04
N LEU A 37 -6.95 2.53 3.15
CA LEU A 37 -6.63 2.12 1.78
C LEU A 37 -5.17 1.61 1.75
N PHE A 38 -4.98 0.32 1.49
CA PHE A 38 -3.66 -0.30 1.38
C PHE A 38 -3.33 -0.60 -0.09
N THR A 39 -2.32 0.07 -0.63
CA THR A 39 -1.97 0.03 -2.05
C THR A 39 -0.58 -0.54 -2.30
N GLN A 40 -0.42 -1.36 -3.34
CA GLN A 40 0.89 -1.87 -3.79
C GLN A 40 1.08 -1.59 -5.28
N PHE A 41 2.23 -1.02 -5.67
CA PHE A 41 2.50 -0.63 -7.07
C PHE A 41 3.29 -1.63 -7.91
N LEU A 42 3.80 -2.69 -7.28
CA LEU A 42 4.66 -3.70 -7.91
C LEU A 42 4.07 -5.11 -7.81
N LYS A 43 3.43 -5.41 -6.68
CA LYS A 43 2.96 -6.74 -6.32
C LYS A 43 1.51 -6.91 -6.75
N HIS A 44 1.22 -8.07 -7.31
CA HIS A 44 -0.13 -8.51 -7.66
C HIS A 44 -0.26 -9.99 -7.28
N GLY A 45 -1.28 -10.34 -6.51
CA GLY A 45 -1.54 -11.72 -6.08
C GLY A 45 -1.76 -11.92 -4.58
N GLU A 46 -2.03 -13.16 -4.21
CA GLU A 46 -2.48 -13.60 -2.88
C GLU A 46 -1.33 -13.89 -1.90
N PHE A 47 -0.56 -12.85 -1.54
CA PHE A 47 0.46 -12.96 -0.49
C PHE A 47 -0.18 -13.16 0.89
N SER A 48 0.57 -13.75 1.84
CA SER A 48 0.06 -14.02 3.19
C SER A 48 -0.38 -12.76 3.92
N GLU A 49 0.29 -11.63 3.70
CA GLU A 49 -0.10 -10.36 4.31
C GLU A 49 -1.42 -9.85 3.72
N ILE A 50 -1.65 -10.04 2.41
CA ILE A 50 -2.92 -9.68 1.75
C ILE A 50 -4.07 -10.54 2.30
N LYS A 51 -3.85 -11.85 2.46
CA LYS A 51 -4.82 -12.74 3.09
C LYS A 51 -5.12 -12.33 4.53
N GLY A 52 -4.10 -11.91 5.28
CA GLY A 52 -4.25 -11.40 6.64
C GLY A 52 -5.08 -10.12 6.68
N LEU A 53 -4.76 -9.15 5.83
CA LEU A 53 -5.47 -7.88 5.74
C LEU A 53 -6.94 -8.09 5.35
N LYS A 54 -7.26 -8.97 4.39
CA LYS A 54 -8.65 -9.26 3.99
C LYS A 54 -9.54 -9.71 5.16
N LYS A 55 -8.97 -10.31 6.21
CA LYS A 55 -9.72 -10.72 7.41
C LYS A 55 -10.18 -9.54 8.27
N LEU A 56 -9.65 -8.33 8.04
CA LEU A 56 -10.04 -7.12 8.74
C LEU A 56 -11.36 -6.52 8.23
N GLY A 57 -11.97 -7.13 7.20
CA GLY A 57 -13.29 -6.77 6.70
C GLY A 57 -13.34 -5.39 6.05
N ASP A 58 -14.49 -4.73 6.15
CA ASP A 58 -14.83 -3.52 5.40
C ASP A 58 -14.00 -2.28 5.79
N GLN A 59 -13.23 -2.37 6.88
CA GLN A 59 -12.32 -1.30 7.30
C GLN A 59 -11.09 -1.18 6.40
N ILE A 60 -10.79 -2.19 5.57
CA ILE A 60 -9.64 -2.16 4.69
C ILE A 60 -10.01 -2.36 3.23
N THR A 61 -9.55 -1.43 2.39
CA THR A 61 -9.59 -1.56 0.94
C THR A 61 -8.20 -1.87 0.44
N ILE A 62 -8.05 -2.95 -0.33
CA ILE A 62 -6.76 -3.35 -0.92
C ILE A 62 -6.79 -3.05 -2.41
N ARG A 63 -5.72 -2.42 -2.91
CA ARG A 63 -5.48 -2.19 -4.34
C ARG A 63 -4.07 -2.64 -4.71
N GLN A 64 -3.98 -3.46 -5.76
CA GLN A 64 -2.71 -3.99 -6.23
C GLN A 64 -2.55 -3.67 -7.70
N TYR A 65 -1.46 -2.97 -8.01
CA TYR A 65 -1.04 -2.57 -9.34
C TYR A 65 0.29 -3.24 -9.69
N GLY A 66 0.65 -3.15 -10.96
CA GLY A 66 1.86 -3.74 -11.49
C GLY A 66 1.67 -5.20 -11.93
N SER A 67 2.72 -5.76 -12.49
CA SER A 67 2.70 -7.06 -13.16
C SER A 67 2.74 -8.26 -12.20
N GLY A 68 2.94 -8.03 -10.89
CA GLY A 68 3.23 -9.08 -9.91
C GLY A 68 4.61 -9.73 -10.07
N ARG A 69 5.44 -9.23 -10.99
CA ARG A 69 6.81 -9.71 -11.21
C ARG A 69 7.81 -8.83 -10.49
N PHE A 70 8.93 -9.43 -10.09
CA PHE A 70 10.03 -8.68 -9.51
C PHE A 70 10.77 -7.90 -10.60
N ILE A 71 10.87 -6.57 -10.45
CA ILE A 71 11.64 -5.72 -11.36
C ILE A 71 13.09 -5.69 -10.88
N LYS A 72 14.01 -6.06 -11.76
CA LYS A 72 15.45 -5.88 -11.56
C LYS A 72 15.93 -4.76 -12.48
N GLY A 73 16.55 -3.74 -11.91
CA GLY A 73 17.02 -2.58 -12.67
C GLY A 73 15.90 -1.60 -13.00
N LYS A 74 15.93 -1.04 -14.22
CA LYS A 74 14.99 0.01 -14.63
C LYS A 74 13.62 -0.59 -14.97
N PRO A 75 12.51 -0.07 -14.42
CA PRO A 75 11.17 -0.52 -14.80
C PRO A 75 10.89 -0.25 -16.27
N SER A 76 10.15 -1.15 -16.91
CA SER A 76 9.66 -0.97 -18.28
C SER A 76 8.63 0.17 -18.35
N LYS A 77 8.40 0.69 -19.57
CA LYS A 77 7.36 1.72 -19.79
C LYS A 77 5.99 1.25 -19.29
N LYS A 78 5.63 0.00 -19.58
CA LYS A 78 4.38 -0.61 -19.13
C LYS A 78 4.25 -0.66 -17.61
N GLU A 79 5.33 -0.96 -16.90
CA GLU A 79 5.34 -0.96 -15.43
C GLU A 79 5.18 0.44 -14.85
N ALA A 80 5.86 1.44 -15.44
CA ALA A 80 5.68 2.83 -15.06
C ALA A 80 4.26 3.33 -15.33
N GLU A 81 3.65 2.93 -16.45
CA GLU A 81 2.25 3.24 -16.80
C GLU A 81 1.27 2.63 -15.80
N MET A 82 1.45 1.36 -15.43
CA MET A 82 0.61 0.71 -14.40
C MET A 82 0.72 1.42 -13.05
N ALA A 83 1.93 1.82 -12.66
CA ALA A 83 2.12 2.57 -11.41
C ALA A 83 1.44 3.94 -11.46
N ARG A 84 1.54 4.66 -12.58
CA ARG A 84 0.87 5.96 -12.79
C ARG A 84 -0.65 5.84 -12.80
N ALA A 85 -1.19 4.81 -13.46
CA ALA A 85 -2.62 4.55 -13.49
C ALA A 85 -3.15 4.29 -12.06
N GLY A 86 -2.44 3.46 -11.28
CA GLY A 86 -2.79 3.24 -9.88
C GLY A 86 -2.70 4.52 -9.04
N LEU A 87 -1.68 5.35 -9.26
CA LEU A 87 -1.55 6.64 -8.56
C LEU A 87 -2.74 7.55 -8.87
N SER A 88 -3.14 7.61 -10.14
CA SER A 88 -4.31 8.39 -10.56
C SER A 88 -5.61 7.89 -9.94
N GLU A 89 -5.79 6.57 -9.82
CA GLU A 89 -6.98 6.00 -9.15
C GLU A 89 -7.01 6.38 -7.67
N ILE A 90 -5.91 6.20 -6.93
CA ILE A 90 -5.90 6.47 -5.48
C ILE A 90 -6.09 7.94 -5.15
N MET A 91 -5.65 8.85 -6.03
CA MET A 91 -5.87 10.29 -5.87
C MET A 91 -7.33 10.71 -5.99
N GLN A 92 -8.20 9.87 -6.58
CA GLN A 92 -9.65 10.14 -6.63
C GLN A 92 -10.39 9.67 -5.38
N VAL A 93 -9.74 8.87 -4.53
CA VAL A 93 -10.32 8.29 -3.31
C VAL A 93 -9.91 9.08 -2.06
N MET A 94 -8.81 9.84 -2.14
CA MET A 94 -8.34 10.76 -1.11
C MET A 94 -9.15 12.05 -1.08
#